data_AF-A0A7Z7LP16-F1
#
_entry.id   AF-A0A7Z7LP16-F1
#
_cell.length_a   1.000
_cell.length_b   1.000
_cell.length_c   1.000
_cell.angle_alpha   90.00
_cell.angle_beta   90.00
_cell.angle_gamma   90.00
#
_symmetry.space_group_name_H-M   'P 1'
#
loop_
_entity.id
_entity.type
_entity.pdbx_description
1 polymer ?
#
loop_
_entity_poly.entity_id
_entity_poly.type
_entity_poly.pdbx_seq_one_letter_code
_entity_poly.pdbx_strand_id
1 'polypeptide(L)'
;MPDGKTTLSDWSRLDAMTDAEAEANALADPDNPPLTTDQLRAASRMPQIKIIRRALRLTQEAFSARYQIPLGTLRDWEQGRSEPDAPARAYLKVIAVDPEGAAKALAKGAA
;
A
#
# COMPACT_ATOMS: atom_id res chain seq x y z
N MET A 1 23.20 20.86 -30.47
CA MET A 1 22.92 20.05 -29.26
C MET A 1 21.65 19.27 -29.55
N PRO A 2 21.66 17.92 -29.59
CA PRO A 2 20.46 17.15 -29.88
C PRO A 2 19.49 17.20 -28.68
N ASP A 3 18.22 17.41 -29.00
CA ASP A 3 17.11 17.66 -28.07
C ASP A 3 16.84 16.40 -27.22
N GLY A 4 17.10 16.46 -25.91
CA GLY A 4 17.02 15.36 -24.94
C GLY A 4 15.62 14.76 -24.71
N LYS A 5 14.96 14.29 -25.77
CA LYS A 5 13.73 13.50 -25.69
C LYS A 5 14.09 12.07 -25.33
N THR A 6 13.92 11.74 -24.06
CA THR A 6 14.07 10.41 -23.48
C THR A 6 13.30 9.39 -24.32
N THR A 7 14.02 8.39 -24.82
CA THR A 7 13.43 7.22 -25.49
C THR A 7 12.41 6.57 -24.55
N LEU A 8 11.23 6.21 -25.10
CA LEU A 8 10.20 5.44 -24.38
C LEU A 8 10.87 4.19 -23.78
N SER A 9 10.74 3.99 -22.47
CA SER A 9 11.21 2.76 -21.81
C SER A 9 10.70 1.55 -22.58
N ASP A 10 11.61 0.65 -22.97
CA ASP A 10 11.26 -0.58 -23.69
C ASP A 10 10.58 -1.56 -22.72
N TRP A 11 9.26 -1.41 -22.56
CA TRP A 11 8.44 -2.23 -21.67
C TRP A 11 8.45 -3.71 -22.07
N SER A 12 8.57 -4.03 -23.37
CA SER A 12 8.63 -5.41 -23.84
C SER A 12 9.87 -6.13 -23.35
N ARG A 13 11.01 -5.42 -23.30
CA ARG A 13 12.26 -5.94 -22.74
C ARG A 13 12.16 -6.21 -21.24
N LEU A 14 11.52 -5.31 -20.50
CA LEU A 14 11.34 -5.45 -19.05
C LEU A 14 10.41 -6.60 -18.70
N ASP A 15 9.29 -6.75 -19.41
CA ASP A 15 8.33 -7.83 -19.20
C ASP A 15 8.91 -9.22 -19.55
N ALA A 16 9.86 -9.28 -20.49
CA ALA A 16 10.56 -10.51 -20.86
C ALA A 16 11.74 -10.86 -19.94
N MET A 17 12.18 -9.93 -19.07
CA MET A 17 13.31 -10.13 -18.18
C MET A 17 12.97 -11.17 -17.12
N THR A 18 13.80 -12.22 -17.03
CA THR A 18 13.63 -13.24 -16.01
C THR A 18 14.03 -12.72 -14.63
N ASP A 19 13.50 -13.32 -13.56
CA ASP A 19 13.85 -12.96 -12.19
C ASP A 19 15.37 -13.06 -11.94
N ALA A 20 16.04 -14.07 -12.53
CA ALA A 20 17.48 -14.27 -12.41
C ALA A 20 18.29 -13.15 -13.11
N GLU A 21 17.84 -12.69 -14.28
CA GLU A 21 18.47 -11.56 -14.98
C GLU A 21 18.21 -10.25 -14.23
N ALA A 22 17.02 -10.07 -13.64
CA ALA A 22 16.70 -8.91 -12.81
C ALA A 22 17.62 -8.83 -11.59
N GLU A 23 17.82 -9.96 -10.90
CA GLU A 23 18.70 -10.05 -9.73
C GLU A 23 20.17 -9.82 -10.09
N ALA A 24 20.64 -10.39 -11.21
CA ALA A 24 21.99 -10.15 -11.71
C ALA A 24 22.23 -8.67 -12.05
N ASN A 25 21.26 -8.00 -12.67
CA ASN A 25 21.33 -6.57 -12.98
C ASN A 25 21.38 -5.73 -11.69
N ALA A 26 20.56 -6.05 -10.69
CA ALA A 26 20.57 -5.36 -9.40
C ALA A 26 21.89 -5.56 -8.65
N LEU A 27 22.47 -6.77 -8.67
CA LEU A 27 23.76 -7.05 -8.05
C LEU A 27 24.92 -6.32 -8.74
N ALA A 28 24.81 -6.06 -10.05
CA ALA A 28 25.81 -5.33 -10.82
C ALA A 28 25.74 -3.81 -10.64
N ASP A 29 24.64 -3.27 -10.10
CA ASP A 29 24.44 -1.84 -9.86
C ASP A 29 24.79 -1.48 -8.39
N PRO A 30 25.91 -0.78 -8.12
CA PRO A 30 26.30 -0.40 -6.77
C PRO A 30 25.31 0.56 -6.07
N ASP A 31 24.53 1.33 -6.84
CA ASP A 31 23.60 2.32 -6.31
C ASP A 31 22.22 1.72 -5.99
N ASN A 32 21.91 0.51 -6.49
CA ASN A 32 20.62 -0.16 -6.29
C ASN A 32 20.73 -1.69 -6.08
N PRO A 33 21.49 -2.16 -5.07
CA PRO A 33 21.62 -3.58 -4.79
C PRO A 33 20.34 -4.17 -4.16
N PRO A 34 20.11 -5.49 -4.28
CA PRO A 34 19.04 -6.17 -3.55
C PRO A 34 19.16 -5.96 -2.03
N LEU A 35 18.03 -5.81 -1.35
CA LEU A 35 18.01 -5.72 0.10
C LEU A 35 18.43 -7.05 0.74
N THR A 36 19.27 -6.99 1.77
CA THR A 36 19.60 -8.17 2.58
C THR A 36 18.39 -8.64 3.39
N THR A 37 18.44 -9.88 3.89
CA THR A 37 17.37 -10.42 4.74
C THR A 37 17.11 -9.56 5.99
N ASP A 38 18.14 -8.95 6.57
CA ASP A 38 18.01 -8.08 7.74
C ASP A 38 17.38 -6.74 7.36
N GLN A 39 17.78 -6.16 6.22
CA GLN A 39 17.18 -4.94 5.70
C GLN A 39 15.70 -5.15 5.34
N LEU A 40 15.34 -6.29 4.73
CA LEU A 40 13.96 -6.67 4.46
C LEU A 40 13.14 -6.81 5.73
N ARG A 41 13.71 -7.39 6.80
CA ARG A 41 13.04 -7.50 8.11
C ARG A 41 12.82 -6.13 8.76
N ALA A 42 13.76 -5.21 8.60
CA ALA A 42 13.69 -3.85 9.14
C ALA A 42 12.89 -2.88 8.25
N ALA A 43 12.57 -3.25 7.01
CA ALA A 43 11.85 -2.40 6.08
C ALA A 43 10.47 -2.03 6.63
N SER A 44 10.11 -0.75 6.50
CA SER A 44 8.79 -0.27 6.89
C SER A 44 7.72 -1.00 6.07
N ARG A 45 6.86 -1.74 6.75
CA ARG A 45 5.77 -2.45 6.11
C ARG A 45 4.70 -1.46 5.67
N MET A 46 4.05 -1.75 4.54
CA MET A 46 2.88 -0.98 4.13
C MET A 46 1.85 -0.97 5.27
N PRO A 47 1.31 0.21 5.67
CA PRO A 47 0.34 0.28 6.76
C PRO A 47 -0.84 -0.66 6.52
N GLN A 48 -1.24 -1.40 7.54
CA GLN A 48 -2.27 -2.44 7.43
C GLN A 48 -3.59 -1.89 6.86
N ILE A 49 -3.97 -0.67 7.22
CA ILE A 49 -5.16 0.00 6.70
C ILE A 49 -5.11 0.20 5.18
N LYS A 50 -3.94 0.53 4.62
CA LYS A 50 -3.73 0.69 3.17
C LYS A 50 -3.88 -0.65 2.45
N ILE A 51 -3.42 -1.73 3.07
CA ILE A 51 -3.62 -3.12 2.57
C ILE A 51 -5.11 -3.43 2.53
N ILE A 52 -5.83 -3.24 3.65
CA ILE A 52 -7.27 -3.52 3.76
C ILE A 52 -8.04 -2.73 2.68
N ARG A 53 -7.82 -1.41 2.59
CA ARG A 53 -8.51 -0.57 1.61
C ARG A 53 -8.27 -1.01 0.17
N ARG A 54 -7.01 -1.32 -0.19
CA ARG A 54 -6.66 -1.78 -1.54
C ARG A 54 -7.28 -3.15 -1.85
N ALA A 55 -7.31 -4.07 -0.89
CA ALA A 55 -7.97 -5.36 -1.04
C ALA A 55 -9.47 -5.20 -1.33
N LEU A 56 -10.12 -4.22 -0.68
CA LEU A 56 -11.53 -3.87 -0.93
C LEU A 56 -11.76 -3.03 -2.20
N ARG A 57 -10.69 -2.65 -2.91
CA ARG A 57 -10.73 -1.80 -4.12
C ARG A 57 -11.45 -0.45 -3.90
N LEU A 58 -11.33 0.11 -2.70
CA LEU A 58 -11.95 1.39 -2.35
C LEU A 58 -10.97 2.56 -2.51
N THR A 59 -11.49 3.70 -2.97
CA THR A 59 -10.78 4.98 -2.83
C THR A 59 -10.67 5.36 -1.36
N GLN A 60 -9.81 6.33 -1.03
CA GLN A 60 -9.71 6.81 0.36
C GLN A 60 -11.03 7.40 0.83
N GLU A 61 -11.70 8.16 -0.04
CA GLU A 61 -12.99 8.79 0.20
C GLU A 61 -14.09 7.74 0.43
N ALA A 62 -14.15 6.70 -0.39
CA ALA A 62 -15.14 5.63 -0.25
C ALA A 62 -14.92 4.80 1.02
N PHE A 63 -13.65 4.51 1.37
CA PHE A 63 -13.31 3.80 2.60
C PHE A 63 -13.66 4.64 3.84
N SER A 64 -13.31 5.92 3.81
CA SER A 64 -13.60 6.91 4.85
C SER A 64 -15.11 6.99 5.12
N ALA A 65 -15.91 7.18 4.07
CA ALA A 65 -17.36 7.27 4.18
C ALA A 65 -17.98 5.95 4.68
N ARG A 66 -17.54 4.80 4.15
CA ARG A 66 -18.09 3.48 4.50
C ARG A 66 -17.83 3.11 5.95
N TYR A 67 -16.65 3.41 6.47
CA TYR A 67 -16.19 2.95 7.77
C TYR A 67 -16.13 4.05 8.84
N GLN A 68 -16.62 5.25 8.51
CA GLN A 68 -16.70 6.41 9.41
C GLN A 68 -15.34 6.80 10.03
N ILE A 69 -14.25 6.60 9.27
CA ILE A 69 -12.90 7.07 9.63
C ILE A 69 -12.68 8.40 8.92
N PRO A 70 -12.39 9.51 9.60
CA PRO A 70 -12.17 10.79 8.94
C PRO A 70 -11.07 10.71 7.87
N LEU A 71 -11.32 11.31 6.70
CA LEU A 71 -10.42 11.20 5.54
C LEU A 71 -9.00 11.69 5.85
N GLY A 72 -8.86 12.77 6.64
CA GLY A 72 -7.56 13.26 7.10
C GLY A 72 -6.81 12.21 7.93
N THR A 73 -7.50 11.62 8.92
CA THR A 73 -6.96 10.55 9.76
C THR A 73 -6.55 9.32 8.95
N LEU A 74 -7.38 8.89 7.99
CA LEU A 74 -7.05 7.79 7.07
C LEU A 74 -5.77 8.10 6.28
N ARG A 75 -5.64 9.33 5.76
CA ARG A 75 -4.45 9.75 5.01
C ARG A 75 -3.19 9.75 5.87
N ASP A 76 -3.29 10.27 7.10
CA ASP A 76 -2.16 10.29 8.04
C ASP A 76 -1.68 8.88 8.38
N TRP A 77 -2.62 7.94 8.62
CA TRP A 77 -2.29 6.53 8.88
C TRP A 77 -1.70 5.83 7.64
N GLU A 78 -2.23 6.08 6.44
CA GLU A 78 -1.71 5.45 5.21
C GLU A 78 -0.35 5.98 4.76
N GLN A 79 0.00 7.19 5.19
CA GLN A 79 1.30 7.83 4.96
C GLN A 79 2.30 7.59 6.10
N GLY A 80 1.86 7.02 7.22
CA GLY A 80 2.71 6.81 8.40
C GLY A 80 3.03 8.09 9.18
N ARG A 81 2.23 9.16 9.02
CA ARG A 81 2.35 10.40 9.82
C ARG A 81 1.88 10.20 11.26
N SER A 82 0.96 9.27 11.47
CA SER A 82 0.48 8.83 12.77
C SER A 82 0.07 7.36 12.69
N GLU A 83 -0.19 6.75 13.84
CA GLU A 83 -0.67 5.37 13.93
C GLU A 83 -2.09 5.31 14.48
N PRO A 84 -2.91 4.33 14.04
CA PRO A 84 -4.20 4.07 14.65
C PRO A 84 -4.00 3.64 16.11
N ASP A 85 -4.83 4.17 17.01
CA ASP A 85 -4.85 3.79 18.42
C ASP A 85 -5.40 2.36 18.62
N ALA A 86 -5.46 1.90 19.88
CA ALA A 86 -5.87 0.53 20.16
C ALA A 86 -7.31 0.20 19.67
N PRO A 87 -8.34 1.05 19.90
CA PRO A 87 -9.67 0.85 19.34
C PRO A 87 -9.68 0.86 17.81
N ALA A 88 -9.01 1.80 17.15
CA ALA A 88 -8.95 1.86 15.70
C ALA A 88 -8.31 0.60 15.10
N ARG A 89 -7.22 0.09 15.71
CA ARG A 89 -6.61 -1.18 15.29
C ARG A 89 -7.55 -2.36 15.46
N ALA A 90 -8.28 -2.44 16.58
CA ALA A 90 -9.28 -3.50 16.79
C ALA A 90 -10.39 -3.42 15.74
N TYR A 91 -10.87 -2.21 15.45
CA TYR A 91 -11.88 -1.97 14.43
C TYR A 91 -11.40 -2.35 13.02
N LEU A 92 -10.19 -1.98 12.64
CA LEU A 92 -9.58 -2.37 11.37
C LEU A 92 -9.47 -3.90 11.22
N LYS A 93 -9.21 -4.63 12.31
CA LYS A 93 -9.24 -6.10 12.30
C LYS A 93 -10.64 -6.63 11.99
N VAL A 94 -11.69 -6.03 12.57
CA VAL A 94 -13.08 -6.41 12.27
C VAL A 94 -13.41 -6.18 10.81
N ILE A 95 -13.05 -5.01 10.25
CA ILE A 95 -13.25 -4.70 8.82
C ILE A 95 -12.51 -5.71 7.93
N ALA A 96 -11.30 -6.12 8.30
CA ALA A 96 -10.52 -7.08 7.54
C ALA A 96 -11.16 -8.49 7.52
N VAL A 97 -11.88 -8.86 8.58
CA VAL A 97 -12.55 -10.17 8.71
C VAL A 97 -13.93 -10.16 8.06
N ASP A 98 -14.73 -9.12 8.30
CA ASP A 98 -16.10 -9.00 7.78
C ASP A 98 -16.38 -7.56 7.32
N PRO A 99 -15.89 -7.17 6.12
CA PRO A 99 -16.00 -5.80 5.63
C PRO A 99 -17.44 -5.37 5.38
N GLU A 100 -18.31 -6.29 4.97
CA GLU A 100 -19.72 -6.04 4.67
C GLU A 100 -20.57 -6.00 5.94
N GLY A 101 -20.33 -6.90 6.90
CA GLY A 101 -21.00 -6.88 8.20
C GLY A 101 -20.64 -5.62 9.00
N ALA A 102 -19.36 -5.22 9.02
CA ALA A 102 -18.94 -3.97 9.64
C ALA A 102 -19.64 -2.74 9.05
N ALA A 103 -19.69 -2.65 7.71
CA ALA A 103 -20.37 -1.55 7.02
C ALA A 103 -21.88 -1.52 7.31
N LYS A 104 -22.54 -2.69 7.30
CA LYS A 104 -23.97 -2.82 7.62
C LYS A 104 -24.26 -2.44 9.08
N ALA A 105 -23.40 -2.83 10.01
CA ALA A 105 -23.55 -2.50 11.42
C ALA A 105 -23.50 -0.97 11.65
N LEU A 106 -22.54 -0.30 11.02
CA LEU A 106 -22.44 1.17 11.08
C LEU A 106 -23.64 1.87 10.47
N ALA A 107 -24.11 1.40 9.29
CA ALA A 107 -25.26 1.99 8.63
C ALA A 107 -26.55 1.89 9.47
N LYS A 108 -26.72 0.78 10.23
CA LYS A 108 -27.85 0.58 11.14
C LYS A 108 -27.75 1.42 12.42
N GLY A 109 -26.55 1.63 12.95
CA GLY A 109 -26.35 2.41 14.18
C GLY A 109 -26.40 3.92 13.99
N ALA A 110 -26.32 4.41 12.75
CA ALA A 110 -26.49 5.81 12.39
C ALA A 110 -27.96 6.22 12.12
N ALA A 111 -28.88 5.24 12.14
CA ALA A 111 -30.33 5.44 12.06
C ALA A 111 -30.94 5.46 13.47
#